data_AF-M3H355-F1
#
_entry.id   AF-M3H355-F1
#
_cell.length_a   1.000
_cell.length_b   1.000
_cell.length_c   1.000
_cell.angle_alpha   90.00
_cell.angle_beta   90.00
_cell.angle_gamma   90.00
#
_symmetry.space_group_name_H-M   'P 1'
#
loop_
_entity.id
_entity.type
_entity.pdbx_description
1 polymer ?
#
loop_
_entity_poly.entity_id
_entity_poly.type
_entity_poly.pdbx_seq_one_letter_code
_entity_poly.pdbx_strand_id
1 'polypeptide(L)'
;MIAFALIWPNQELLFMGFFPLKAKYMVVILMLIIAFSGSGSNIAHMAHLGGAIGGAIYFFYYNKLKSKIPASLSLSRYLQKRKMKKWQEEMNRKIHVREEVDQLLDKISKSGMNSLSRKEKKFLKEASSKYYSED
;
A
#
# COMPACT_ATOMS: atom_id res chain seq x y z
N MET A 1 -9.39 17.77 -20.51
CA MET A 1 -9.09 16.32 -20.64
C MET A 1 -7.71 15.96 -20.11
N ILE A 2 -6.62 16.57 -20.60
CA ILE A 2 -5.25 16.22 -20.17
C ILE A 2 -5.00 16.51 -18.67
N ALA A 3 -5.38 17.69 -18.18
CA ALA A 3 -5.25 18.03 -16.76
C ALA A 3 -5.98 17.04 -15.82
N PHE A 4 -7.19 16.62 -16.19
CA PHE A 4 -7.96 15.63 -15.45
C PHE A 4 -7.26 14.26 -15.44
N ALA A 5 -6.78 13.79 -16.59
CA ALA A 5 -6.08 12.51 -16.70
C ALA A 5 -4.72 12.50 -15.97
N LEU A 6 -4.09 13.66 -15.77
CA LEU A 6 -2.85 13.77 -15.01
C LEU A 6 -3.07 13.73 -13.49
N ILE A 7 -4.16 14.36 -13.02
CA ILE A 7 -4.52 14.35 -11.59
C ILE A 7 -5.08 12.97 -11.19
N TRP A 8 -5.87 12.36 -12.08
CA TRP A 8 -6.56 11.10 -11.83
C TRP A 8 -6.33 10.06 -12.94
N PRO A 9 -5.10 9.58 -13.13
CA PRO A 9 -4.74 8.72 -14.26
C PRO A 9 -5.41 7.34 -14.26
N ASN A 10 -5.83 6.87 -13.09
CA ASN A 10 -6.47 5.56 -12.92
C ASN A 10 -7.99 5.65 -12.74
N GLN A 11 -8.59 6.84 -12.75
CA GLN A 11 -10.05 6.95 -12.73
C GLN A 11 -10.62 6.38 -14.02
N GLU A 12 -11.66 5.56 -13.87
CA GLU A 12 -12.32 4.89 -14.98
C GLU A 12 -13.42 5.79 -15.53
N LEU A 13 -13.39 5.97 -16.84
CA LEU A 13 -14.34 6.75 -17.60
C LEU A 13 -14.92 5.85 -18.68
N LEU A 14 -16.23 5.97 -18.93
CA LEU A 14 -16.88 5.21 -19.99
C LEU A 14 -16.49 5.76 -21.35
N PHE A 15 -15.65 5.01 -22.07
CA PHE A 15 -15.30 5.27 -23.44
C PHE A 15 -16.46 4.88 -24.36
N MET A 16 -16.91 5.85 -25.16
CA MET A 16 -18.09 5.73 -26.04
C MET A 16 -19.37 5.29 -25.29
N GLY A 17 -19.44 5.47 -23.97
CA GLY A 17 -20.59 5.08 -23.15
C GLY A 17 -20.68 3.60 -22.75
N PHE A 18 -19.77 2.73 -23.22
CA PHE A 18 -19.87 1.28 -22.99
C PHE A 18 -18.64 0.65 -22.31
N PHE A 19 -17.43 1.16 -22.58
CA PHE A 19 -16.20 0.52 -22.12
C PHE A 19 -15.50 1.35 -21.03
N PRO A 20 -15.40 0.87 -19.78
CA PRO A 20 -14.65 1.59 -18.75
C PRO A 20 -13.15 1.55 -19.08
N LEU A 21 -12.58 2.72 -19.38
CA LEU A 21 -11.15 2.89 -19.65
C LEU A 21 -10.56 3.90 -18.67
N LYS A 22 -9.34 3.63 -18.21
CA LYS A 22 -8.61 4.58 -17.34
C LYS A 22 -8.31 5.86 -18.11
N ALA A 23 -8.44 7.01 -17.44
CA ALA A 23 -8.26 8.33 -18.03
C ALA A 23 -6.92 8.50 -18.79
N LYS A 24 -5.84 7.86 -18.32
CA LYS A 24 -4.54 7.86 -19.01
C LYS A 24 -4.59 7.25 -20.41
N TYR A 25 -5.36 6.18 -20.62
CA TYR A 25 -5.50 5.53 -21.92
C TYR A 25 -6.45 6.30 -22.83
N MET A 26 -7.51 6.88 -22.28
CA MET A 26 -8.42 7.73 -23.04
C MET A 26 -7.73 8.92 -23.67
N VAL A 27 -6.82 9.58 -22.94
CA VAL A 27 -6.05 10.71 -23.49
C VAL A 27 -5.12 10.26 -24.61
N VAL A 28 -4.45 9.11 -24.48
CA VAL A 28 -3.58 8.57 -25.53
C VAL A 28 -4.40 8.20 -26.78
N ILE A 29 -5.51 7.47 -26.60
CA ILE A 29 -6.37 7.03 -27.70
C ILE A 29 -7.00 8.22 -28.42
N LEU A 30 -7.52 9.21 -27.69
CA LEU A 30 -8.08 10.42 -28.30
C LEU A 30 -7.01 11.25 -29.02
N MET A 31 -5.80 11.36 -28.47
CA MET A 31 -4.67 12.02 -29.13
C MET A 31 -4.29 11.30 -30.44
N LEU A 32 -4.30 9.97 -30.46
CA LEU A 32 -4.04 9.19 -31.66
C LEU A 32 -5.18 9.33 -32.68
N ILE A 33 -6.44 9.20 -32.26
CA ILE A 33 -7.60 9.37 -33.15
C ILE A 33 -7.54 10.73 -33.83
N ILE A 34 -7.30 11.80 -33.07
CA ILE A 34 -7.27 13.15 -33.66
C ILE A 34 -6.01 13.38 -34.51
N ALA A 35 -4.88 12.74 -34.18
CA ALA A 35 -3.69 12.79 -35.02
C ALA A 35 -3.88 12.09 -36.38
N PHE A 36 -4.71 11.03 -36.44
CA PHE A 36 -4.93 10.23 -37.64
C PHE A 36 -6.25 10.50 -38.38
N SER A 37 -7.21 11.22 -37.79
CA SER A 37 -8.55 11.47 -38.37
C SER A 37 -8.59 12.65 -39.36
N GLY A 38 -7.55 12.86 -40.16
CA GLY A 38 -7.33 14.08 -40.93
C GLY A 38 -8.47 14.49 -41.90
N SER A 39 -9.16 15.59 -41.56
CA SER A 39 -9.68 16.61 -42.49
C SER A 39 -9.88 17.96 -41.76
N GLY A 40 -8.89 18.38 -40.96
CA GLY A 40 -8.92 19.62 -40.17
C GLY A 40 -7.69 20.50 -40.47
N SER A 41 -7.86 21.83 -40.48
CA SER A 41 -6.84 22.80 -40.87
C SER A 41 -5.51 22.65 -40.12
N ASN A 42 -4.41 23.19 -40.68
CA ASN A 42 -3.05 23.20 -40.10
C ASN A 42 -3.01 23.59 -38.60
N ILE A 43 -4.00 24.35 -38.13
CA ILE A 43 -4.15 24.80 -36.75
C ILE A 43 -4.42 23.63 -35.79
N ALA A 44 -5.17 22.60 -36.22
CA ALA A 44 -5.49 21.44 -35.39
C ALA A 44 -4.23 20.60 -35.08
N HIS A 45 -3.41 20.31 -36.09
CA HIS A 45 -2.15 19.58 -35.90
C HIS A 45 -1.18 20.30 -34.96
N MET A 46 -1.11 21.63 -35.06
CA MET A 46 -0.27 22.45 -34.17
C MET A 46 -0.77 22.46 -32.72
N ALA A 47 -2.09 22.47 -32.50
CA ALA A 47 -2.67 22.39 -31.16
C ALA A 47 -2.37 21.05 -30.47
N HIS A 48 -2.40 19.93 -31.22
CA HIS A 48 -2.04 18.62 -30.69
C HIS A 48 -0.55 18.50 -30.35
N LEU A 49 0.32 19.02 -31.22
CA LEU A 49 1.76 19.03 -30.98
C LEU A 49 2.10 19.88 -29.74
N GLY A 50 1.49 21.06 -29.61
CA GLY A 50 1.64 21.92 -28.43
C GLY A 50 1.15 21.24 -27.14
N GLY A 51 0.01 20.53 -27.20
CA GLY A 51 -0.51 19.76 -26.08
C GLY A 51 0.40 18.60 -25.66
N ALA A 52 1.00 17.89 -26.63
CA ALA A 52 1.95 16.81 -26.36
C ALA A 52 3.23 17.32 -25.70
N ILE A 53 3.80 18.41 -26.23
CA ILE A 53 5.01 19.03 -25.68
C ILE A 53 4.74 19.61 -24.28
N GLY A 54 3.64 20.34 -24.11
CA GLY A 54 3.25 20.90 -22.81
C GLY A 54 2.98 19.82 -21.76
N GLY A 55 2.32 18.73 -22.16
CA GLY A 55 2.08 17.56 -21.29
C GLY A 55 3.39 16.87 -20.87
N ALA A 56 4.33 16.69 -21.80
CA ALA A 56 5.64 16.11 -21.51
C ALA A 56 6.43 16.97 -20.52
N ILE A 57 6.52 18.28 -20.74
CA ILE A 57 7.21 19.22 -19.84
C ILE A 57 6.60 19.18 -18.43
N TYR A 58 5.27 19.22 -18.33
CA TYR A 58 4.57 19.14 -17.05
C TYR A 58 4.86 17.82 -16.32
N PHE A 59 4.80 16.69 -17.04
CA PHE A 59 5.10 15.37 -16.47
C PHE A 59 6.51 15.31 -15.88
N PHE A 60 7.53 15.73 -16.64
CA PHE A 60 8.92 15.74 -16.17
C PHE A 60 9.12 16.70 -14.99
N TYR A 61 8.50 17.88 -15.00
CA TYR A 61 8.59 18.84 -13.90
C TYR A 61 7.93 18.29 -12.61
N TYR A 62 6.72 17.75 -12.72
CA TYR A 62 5.97 17.20 -11.59
C TYR A 62 6.69 16.01 -10.94
N ASN A 63 7.23 15.09 -11.75
CA ASN A 63 7.94 13.92 -11.24
C ASN A 63 9.27 14.30 -10.56
N LYS A 64 9.95 15.33 -11.07
CA LYS A 64 11.16 15.90 -10.44
C LYS A 64 10.84 16.57 -9.10
N LEU A 65 9.70 17.27 -8.98
CA LEU A 65 9.26 17.93 -7.74
C LEU A 65 8.82 16.92 -6.65
N LYS A 66 8.09 15.87 -7.04
CA LYS A 66 7.65 14.81 -6.12
C LYS A 66 8.84 14.01 -5.54
N SER A 67 9.92 13.86 -6.31
CA SER A 67 11.15 13.18 -5.86
C SER A 67 11.95 13.97 -4.81
N LYS A 68 11.71 15.29 -4.70
CA LYS A 68 12.44 16.17 -3.77
C LYS A 68 11.82 16.27 -2.38
N ILE A 69 10.63 15.71 -2.14
CA ILE A 69 10.07 15.64 -0.79
C ILE A 69 10.75 14.46 -0.08
N PRO A 70 11.70 14.72 0.84
CA PRO A 70 12.46 13.66 1.46
C PRO A 70 11.53 12.76 2.27
N ALA A 71 11.81 11.46 2.23
CA ALA A 71 11.08 10.45 2.99
C ALA A 71 10.95 10.77 4.48
N SER A 72 11.94 11.49 5.01
CA SER A 72 12.04 11.92 6.40
C SER A 72 10.99 12.95 6.81
N LEU A 73 10.49 13.78 5.88
CA LEU A 73 9.41 14.75 6.14
C LEU A 73 8.01 14.13 5.99
N SER A 74 7.93 12.85 5.60
CA SER A 74 6.65 12.15 5.45
C SER A 74 6.13 11.68 6.82
N LEU A 75 5.25 12.48 7.41
CA LEU A 75 4.58 12.15 8.69
C LEU A 75 3.90 10.77 8.66
N SER A 76 3.30 10.41 7.51
CA SER A 76 2.70 9.09 7.29
C SER A 76 3.71 7.95 7.46
N ARG A 77 4.91 8.06 6.87
CA ARG A 77 5.98 7.06 7.02
C ARG A 77 6.51 7.00 8.45
N TYR A 78 6.64 8.13 9.13
CA TYR A 78 7.05 8.17 10.54
C TYR A 78 6.06 7.43 11.45
N LEU A 79 4.76 7.69 11.28
CA LEU A 79 3.70 7.02 12.05
C LEU A 79 3.62 5.52 11.73
N GLN A 80 3.73 5.14 10.45
CA GLN A 80 3.80 3.73 10.04
C GLN A 80 4.99 3.02 10.70
N LYS A 81 6.18 3.62 10.71
CA LYS A 81 7.37 3.05 11.35
C LYS A 81 7.17 2.82 12.86
N ARG A 82 6.55 3.78 13.57
CA ARG A 82 6.23 3.61 15.00
C ARG A 82 5.20 2.51 15.24
N LYS A 83 4.17 2.41 14.39
CA LYS A 83 3.18 1.33 14.47
C LYS A 83 3.84 -0.03 14.25
N MET A 84 4.69 -0.16 13.23
CA MET A 84 5.41 -1.40 12.95
C MET A 84 6.35 -1.80 14.09
N LYS A 85 7.06 -0.85 14.71
CA LYS A 85 7.91 -1.14 15.86
C LYS A 85 7.11 -1.71 17.04
N LYS A 86 5.96 -1.12 17.35
CA LYS A 86 5.07 -1.65 18.41
C LYS A 86 4.56 -3.06 18.08
N TRP A 87 4.19 -3.30 16.83
CA TRP A 87 3.77 -4.63 16.35
C TRP A 87 4.90 -5.66 16.48
N GLN A 88 6.14 -5.29 16.15
CA GLN A 88 7.31 -6.15 16.33
C GLN A 88 7.56 -6.47 17.81
N GLU A 89 7.49 -5.48 18.70
CA GLU A 89 7.65 -5.67 20.14
C GLU A 89 6.56 -6.58 20.73
N GLU A 90 5.31 -6.40 20.30
CA GLU A 90 4.19 -7.25 20.71
C GLU A 90 4.36 -8.69 20.21
N MET A 91 4.74 -8.86 18.93
CA MET A 91 4.97 -10.17 18.33
C MET A 91 6.11 -10.91 19.02
N ASN A 92 7.24 -10.25 19.26
CA ASN A 92 8.38 -10.86 19.97
C ASN A 92 7.99 -11.30 21.38
N ARG A 93 7.15 -10.51 22.08
CA ARG A 93 6.61 -10.89 23.40
C ARG A 93 5.71 -12.12 23.29
N LYS A 94 4.83 -12.18 22.29
CA LYS A 94 3.95 -13.34 22.05
C LYS A 94 4.76 -14.60 21.76
N ILE A 95 5.80 -14.49 20.93
CA ILE A 95 6.72 -15.59 20.63
C ILE A 95 7.38 -16.09 21.91
N HIS A 96 7.98 -15.20 22.70
CA HIS A 96 8.67 -15.61 23.94
C HIS A 96 7.72 -16.28 24.94
N VAL A 97 6.50 -15.76 25.10
CA VAL A 97 5.51 -16.40 25.99
C VAL A 97 5.07 -17.76 25.45
N ARG A 98 4.92 -17.93 24.13
CA ARG A 98 4.62 -19.23 23.53
C ARG A 98 5.76 -20.22 23.76
N GLU A 99 7.01 -19.81 23.57
CA GLU A 99 8.18 -20.65 23.84
C GLU A 99 8.23 -21.11 25.31
N GLU A 100 7.98 -20.21 26.27
CA GLU A 100 7.89 -20.59 27.69
C GLU A 100 6.75 -21.57 27.97
N VAL A 101 5.58 -21.37 27.35
CA VAL A 101 4.45 -22.30 27.47
C VAL A 101 4.83 -23.68 26.92
N ASP A 102 5.43 -23.76 25.74
CA ASP A 102 5.85 -25.02 25.11
C ASP A 102 6.85 -25.78 26.00
N GLN A 103 7.80 -25.08 26.62
CA GLN A 103 8.73 -25.69 27.59
C GLN A 103 8.01 -26.28 28.81
N LEU A 104 6.98 -25.60 29.32
CA LEU A 104 6.17 -26.12 30.44
C LEU A 104 5.30 -27.30 29.99
N LEU A 105 4.76 -27.28 28.78
CA LEU A 105 4.01 -28.39 28.21
C LEU A 105 4.88 -29.62 28.03
N ASP A 106 6.12 -29.47 27.56
CA ASP A 106 7.11 -30.54 27.49
C ASP A 106 7.44 -31.13 28.85
N LYS A 107 7.59 -30.28 29.87
CA LYS A 107 7.83 -30.70 31.26
C LYS A 107 6.63 -31.48 31.82
N ILE A 108 5.40 -31.00 31.56
CA ILE A 108 4.16 -31.70 31.92
C ILE A 108 4.08 -33.05 31.20
N SER A 109 4.42 -33.10 29.91
CA SER A 109 4.38 -34.32 29.10
C SER A 109 5.31 -35.41 29.67
N LYS A 110 6.52 -35.03 30.12
CA LYS A 110 7.53 -35.97 30.64
C LYS A 110 7.28 -36.41 32.09
N SER A 111 6.90 -35.49 32.98
CA SER A 111 6.87 -35.73 34.43
C SER A 111 5.50 -35.51 35.08
N GLY A 112 4.47 -35.23 34.28
CA GLY A 112 3.11 -34.97 34.75
C GLY A 112 2.93 -33.57 35.37
N MET A 113 1.67 -33.20 35.63
CA MET A 113 1.27 -31.86 36.12
C MET A 113 1.83 -31.51 37.52
N ASN A 114 2.23 -32.51 38.31
CA ASN A 114 2.80 -32.31 39.65
C ASN A 114 4.25 -31.79 39.61
N SER A 115 4.91 -31.85 38.44
CA SER A 115 6.27 -31.36 38.23
C SER A 115 6.39 -29.83 38.16
N LEU A 116 5.26 -29.13 38.00
CA LEU A 116 5.21 -27.67 37.95
C LEU A 116 5.11 -27.05 39.34
N SER A 117 5.89 -26.01 39.56
CA SER A 117 5.80 -25.11 40.70
C SER A 117 4.49 -24.30 40.67
N ARG A 118 4.11 -23.72 41.82
CA ARG A 118 2.95 -22.82 41.91
C ARG A 118 3.07 -21.62 40.96
N LYS A 119 4.29 -21.12 40.72
CA LYS A 119 4.55 -20.00 39.80
C LYS A 119 4.33 -20.42 38.35
N GLU A 120 4.87 -21.55 37.92
CA GLU A 120 4.69 -22.10 36.57
C GLU A 120 3.22 -22.42 36.28
N LYS A 121 2.49 -23.01 37.24
CA LYS A 121 1.05 -23.27 37.12
C LYS A 121 0.24 -21.98 36.96
N LYS A 122 0.59 -20.93 37.71
CA LYS A 122 -0.06 -19.62 37.60
C LYS A 122 0.22 -18.98 36.24
N PHE A 123 1.47 -18.99 35.79
CA PHE A 123 1.86 -18.47 34.48
C PHE A 123 1.13 -19.19 33.34
N LEU A 124 1.10 -20.52 33.35
CA LEU A 124 0.41 -21.32 32.32
C LEU A 124 -1.08 -20.98 32.25
N LYS A 125 -1.74 -20.81 33.40
CA LYS A 125 -3.15 -20.40 33.47
C LYS A 125 -3.38 -19.01 32.87
N GLU A 126 -2.51 -18.05 33.21
CA GLU A 126 -2.57 -16.68 32.69
C GLU A 126 -2.30 -16.63 31.18
N ALA A 127 -1.29 -17.36 30.69
CA ALA A 127 -0.94 -17.44 29.28
C ALA A 127 -2.04 -18.13 28.46
N SER A 128 -2.60 -19.25 28.94
CA SER A 128 -3.74 -19.94 28.30
C SER A 128 -4.95 -19.02 28.18
N SER A 129 -5.31 -18.31 29.26
CA SER A 129 -6.44 -17.37 29.26
C SER A 129 -6.25 -16.18 28.32
N LYS A 130 -5.00 -15.81 27.99
CA LYS A 130 -4.68 -14.62 27.22
C LYS A 130 -4.42 -14.88 25.74
N TYR A 131 -3.98 -16.09 25.39
CA TYR A 131 -3.52 -16.40 24.03
C TYR A 131 -4.26 -17.55 23.33
N TYR A 132 -5.09 -18.32 24.06
CA TYR A 132 -5.78 -19.51 23.53
C TYR A 132 -7.29 -19.52 23.82
N SER A 133 -7.85 -18.42 24.32
CA SER A 133 -9.27 -18.27 24.67
C SER A 133 -10.11 -17.64 23.55
N GLU A 134 -9.49 -17.24 22.43
CA GLU A 134 -10.13 -16.51 21.33
C GLU A 134 -10.13 -17.30 19.99
N ASP A 135 -9.63 -18.53 19.96
CA ASP A 135 -9.70 -19.47 18.81
C ASP A 135 -10.71 -20.59 19.09
#